data_AF-A0A4Y2WWP5-F1
#
_entry.id   AF-A0A4Y2WWP5-F1
#
_cell.length_a   1.000
_cell.length_b   1.000
_cell.length_c   1.000
_cell.angle_alpha   90.00
_cell.angle_beta   90.00
_cell.angle_gamma   90.00
#
_symmetry.space_group_name_H-M   'P 1'
#
loop_
_entity.id
_entity.type
_entity.pdbx_description
1 polymer ?
#
loop_
_entity_poly.entity_id
_entity_poly.type
_entity_poly.pdbx_seq_one_letter_code
_entity_poly.pdbx_strand_id
1 'polypeptide(L)'
;MNVPTSWQRWSRQRKDHVDFSFCPSRIQIKNSARREILEAWQQRWSGSSNARWTYLLLRKVDYKRMFGDFFLNQVFTSHDVFPYYQARPSRKHAQCPCRRFDGSIFHVLFECQKLAHLRQSWALNWQRKELKDLLKIEFFGHAFSDIVKELFIVAFPL
;
A
#
# COMPACT_ATOMS: atom_id res chain seq x y z
N MET A 1 -0.60 51.16 62.98
CA MET A 1 -0.48 51.89 61.69
C MET A 1 -1.45 51.24 60.71
N ASN A 2 -2.54 51.93 60.37
CA ASN A 2 -3.60 51.39 59.51
C ASN A 2 -3.29 51.70 58.04
N VAL A 3 -3.28 50.66 57.20
CA VAL A 3 -3.12 50.78 55.75
C VAL A 3 -4.44 51.29 55.15
N PRO A 4 -4.43 52.33 54.28
CA PRO A 4 -5.66 52.88 53.71
C PRO A 4 -6.46 51.86 52.89
N THR A 5 -7.76 51.75 53.19
CA THR A 5 -8.73 50.82 52.60
C THR A 5 -9.00 51.05 51.11
N SER A 6 -8.42 52.09 50.50
CA SER A 6 -8.54 52.39 49.07
C SER A 6 -7.72 51.47 48.16
N TRP A 7 -6.69 50.79 48.70
CA TRP A 7 -5.84 49.87 47.92
C TRP A 7 -6.34 48.42 47.89
N GLN A 8 -7.30 48.04 48.75
CA GLN A 8 -7.84 46.68 48.79
C GLN A 8 -8.96 46.43 47.76
N ARG A 9 -9.40 47.46 47.02
CA ARG A 9 -10.50 47.35 46.05
C ARG A 9 -10.10 46.84 44.66
N TRP A 10 -8.81 46.69 44.37
CA TRP A 10 -8.30 46.29 43.06
C TRP A 10 -7.84 44.82 42.95
N SER A 11 -8.00 44.01 44.01
CA SER A 11 -7.39 42.68 44.06
C SER A 11 -8.34 41.49 43.82
N ARG A 12 -9.56 41.70 43.32
CA ARG A 12 -10.48 40.62 42.93
C ARG A 12 -11.31 40.94 41.68
N GLN A 13 -10.66 41.31 40.59
CA GLN A 13 -11.23 41.00 39.28
C GLN A 13 -10.82 39.56 38.95
N ARG A 14 -11.82 38.66 38.86
CA ARG A 14 -11.59 37.37 38.20
C ARG A 14 -11.07 37.72 36.82
N LYS A 15 -9.83 37.34 36.50
CA LYS A 15 -9.34 37.37 35.13
C LYS A 15 -10.26 36.44 34.36
N ASP A 16 -11.23 37.01 33.64
CA ASP A 16 -11.98 36.26 32.66
C ASP A 16 -10.95 35.62 31.73
N HIS A 17 -10.99 34.29 31.64
CA HIS A 17 -10.10 33.54 30.76
C HIS A 17 -10.54 33.82 29.33
N VAL A 18 -10.04 34.92 28.77
CA VAL A 18 -10.30 35.31 27.38
C VAL A 18 -9.59 34.29 26.49
N ASP A 19 -10.36 33.35 25.94
CA ASP A 19 -9.84 32.38 24.99
C ASP A 19 -9.68 33.08 23.63
N PHE A 20 -8.43 33.34 23.23
CA PHE A 20 -8.14 33.95 21.94
C PHE A 20 -8.29 32.90 20.84
N SER A 21 -9.40 32.96 20.10
CA SER A 21 -9.59 32.14 18.91
C SER A 21 -8.84 32.72 17.72
N PHE A 22 -7.65 32.18 17.42
CA PHE A 22 -6.92 32.52 16.21
C PHE A 22 -7.47 31.78 14.99
N CYS A 23 -7.53 32.46 13.84
CA CYS A 23 -7.79 31.77 12.58
C CYS A 23 -6.70 30.73 12.30
N PRO A 24 -7.03 29.54 11.79
CA PRO A 24 -6.04 28.53 11.45
C PRO A 24 -5.00 29.09 10.48
N SER A 25 -3.72 28.85 10.78
CA SER A 25 -2.64 29.18 9.85
C SER A 25 -2.80 28.42 8.53
N ARG A 26 -2.22 28.94 7.45
CA ARG A 26 -2.18 28.27 6.14
C ARG A 26 -1.64 26.83 6.23
N ILE A 27 -0.68 26.58 7.12
CA ILE A 27 -0.11 25.24 7.35
C ILE A 27 -1.14 24.32 8.02
N GLN A 28 -1.87 24.82 9.04
CA GLN A 28 -2.92 24.05 9.71
C GLN A 28 -4.04 23.67 8.74
N ILE A 29 -4.50 24.61 7.91
CA ILE A 29 -5.51 24.35 6.88
C ILE A 29 -5.01 23.28 5.91
N LYS A 30 -3.79 23.45 5.38
CA LYS A 30 -3.18 22.48 4.45
C LYS A 30 -3.06 21.09 5.08
N ASN A 31 -2.62 21.01 6.33
CA ASN A 31 -2.46 19.74 7.03
C ASN A 31 -3.80 19.07 7.35
N SER A 32 -4.84 19.83 7.68
CA SER A 32 -6.20 19.28 7.86
C SER A 32 -6.72 18.68 6.55
N ALA A 33 -6.67 19.46 5.47
CA ALA A 33 -7.09 18.99 4.15
C ALA A 33 -6.33 17.73 3.72
N ARG A 34 -5.01 17.66 3.98
CA ARG A 34 -4.22 16.45 3.68
C ARG A 34 -4.63 15.23 4.50
N ARG A 35 -5.06 15.40 5.76
CA ARG A 35 -5.58 14.28 6.56
C ARG A 35 -6.93 13.82 6.03
N GLU A 36 -7.84 14.76 5.78
CA GLU A 36 -9.18 14.46 5.25
C GLU A 36 -9.11 13.73 3.90
N ILE A 37 -8.25 14.19 2.99
CA ILE A 37 -8.01 13.52 1.70
C ILE A 37 -7.46 12.09 1.91
N LEU A 38 -6.48 11.92 2.81
CA LEU A 38 -5.85 10.63 3.05
C LEU A 38 -6.84 9.64 3.70
N GLU A 39 -7.65 10.10 4.64
CA GLU A 39 -8.71 9.30 5.28
C GLU A 39 -9.78 8.90 4.28
N ALA A 40 -10.30 9.84 3.48
CA ALA A 40 -11.26 9.55 2.43
C ALA A 40 -10.70 8.55 1.40
N TRP A 41 -9.42 8.69 1.03
CA TRP A 41 -8.76 7.74 0.14
C TRP A 41 -8.60 6.36 0.78
N GLN A 42 -8.19 6.29 2.05
CA GLN A 42 -8.09 5.01 2.78
C GLN A 42 -9.43 4.30 2.87
N GLN A 43 -10.52 5.03 3.12
CA GLN A 43 -11.88 4.47 3.19
C GLN A 43 -12.30 3.87 1.85
N ARG A 44 -12.13 4.63 0.75
CA ARG A 44 -12.38 4.14 -0.61
C ARG A 44 -11.51 2.94 -0.95
N TRP A 45 -10.24 2.98 -0.59
CA TRP A 45 -9.30 1.89 -0.87
C TRP A 45 -9.68 0.60 -0.15
N SER A 46 -10.05 0.71 1.12
CA SER A 46 -10.43 -0.44 1.95
C SER A 46 -11.76 -1.06 1.51
N GLY A 47 -12.73 -0.23 1.16
CA GLY A 47 -14.06 -0.65 0.72
C GLY A 47 -14.16 -1.07 -0.76
N SER A 48 -13.13 -0.83 -1.57
CA SER A 48 -13.13 -1.18 -3.00
C SER A 48 -13.08 -2.70 -3.21
N SER A 49 -13.93 -3.22 -4.10
CA SER A 49 -13.84 -4.59 -4.63
C SER A 49 -12.79 -4.73 -5.75
N ASN A 50 -12.29 -3.61 -6.27
CA ASN A 50 -11.27 -3.59 -7.33
C ASN A 50 -9.86 -3.65 -6.75
N ALA A 51 -8.90 -4.13 -7.58
CA ALA A 51 -7.47 -4.17 -7.26
C ALA A 51 -7.15 -4.84 -5.91
N ARG A 52 -7.93 -5.87 -5.52
CA ARG A 52 -7.76 -6.57 -4.22
C ARG A 52 -6.37 -7.14 -4.02
N TRP A 53 -5.73 -7.59 -5.09
CA TRP A 53 -4.34 -8.02 -5.05
C TRP A 53 -3.42 -6.90 -4.57
N THR A 54 -3.43 -5.75 -5.24
CA THR A 54 -2.64 -4.57 -4.84
C THR A 54 -3.00 -4.11 -3.43
N TYR A 55 -4.27 -4.22 -3.03
CA TYR A 55 -4.70 -3.93 -1.65
C TYR A 55 -3.99 -4.83 -0.62
N LEU A 56 -3.84 -6.13 -0.89
CA LEU A 56 -3.11 -7.03 0.02
C LEU A 56 -1.64 -6.62 0.19
N LEU A 57 -1.03 -6.06 -0.85
CA LEU A 57 0.34 -5.54 -0.82
C LEU A 57 0.41 -4.19 -0.08
N LEU A 58 -0.56 -3.32 -0.32
CA LEU A 58 -0.50 -1.90 0.05
C LEU A 58 -1.78 -1.49 0.77
N ARG A 59 -2.06 -2.14 1.90
CA ARG A 59 -3.31 -1.94 2.65
C ARG A 59 -3.50 -0.50 3.14
N LYS A 60 -2.40 0.18 3.48
CA LYS A 60 -2.40 1.55 4.00
C LYS A 60 -1.98 2.51 2.89
N VAL A 61 -2.82 3.51 2.61
CA VAL A 61 -2.47 4.60 1.71
C VAL A 61 -1.52 5.56 2.42
N ASP A 62 -0.52 6.06 1.70
CA ASP A 62 0.34 7.14 2.15
C ASP A 62 0.80 7.98 0.95
N TYR A 63 1.56 9.04 1.24
CA TYR A 63 2.12 9.93 0.22
C TYR A 63 3.52 9.50 -0.25
N LYS A 64 4.04 8.37 0.25
CA LYS A 64 5.38 7.92 -0.11
C LYS A 64 5.34 7.38 -1.53
N ARG A 65 6.24 7.89 -2.36
CA ARG A 65 6.45 7.31 -3.68
C ARG A 65 7.05 5.92 -3.51
N MET A 66 6.45 4.93 -4.15
CA MET A 66 7.06 3.63 -4.36
C MET A 66 7.87 3.68 -5.65
N PHE A 67 9.03 3.04 -5.62
CA PHE A 67 9.83 2.79 -6.81
C PHE A 67 9.52 1.38 -7.31
N GLY A 68 9.20 1.26 -8.58
CA GLY A 68 8.96 -0.02 -9.24
C GLY A 68 9.59 -0.01 -10.62
N ASP A 69 10.13 -1.14 -11.02
CA ASP A 69 10.55 -1.39 -12.40
C ASP A 69 9.41 -2.04 -13.20
N PHE A 70 9.65 -2.32 -14.48
CA PHE A 70 8.66 -2.97 -15.34
C PHE A 70 8.09 -4.26 -14.73
N PHE A 71 8.95 -5.17 -14.27
CA PHE A 71 8.54 -6.48 -13.77
C PHE A 71 7.81 -6.38 -12.42
N LEU A 72 8.30 -5.53 -11.52
CA LEU A 72 7.70 -5.31 -10.22
C LEU A 72 6.34 -4.62 -10.36
N ASN A 73 6.18 -3.71 -11.33
CA ASN A 73 4.89 -3.12 -11.64
C ASN A 73 3.88 -4.17 -12.12
N GLN A 74 4.31 -5.18 -12.90
CA GLN A 74 3.45 -6.32 -13.26
C GLN A 74 2.98 -7.09 -12.02
N VAL A 75 3.88 -7.31 -11.06
CA VAL A 75 3.53 -7.94 -9.79
C VAL A 75 2.53 -7.10 -9.02
N PHE A 76 2.77 -5.79 -8.85
CA PHE A 76 1.89 -4.92 -8.09
C PHE A 76 0.47 -4.86 -8.65
N THR A 77 0.35 -4.86 -9.97
CA THR A 77 -0.93 -4.71 -10.67
C THR A 77 -1.58 -6.04 -11.01
N SER A 78 -0.87 -7.17 -10.83
CA SER A 78 -1.31 -8.49 -11.31
C SER A 78 -1.65 -8.49 -12.81
N HIS A 79 -0.92 -7.71 -13.60
CA HIS A 79 -1.29 -7.35 -14.98
C HIS A 79 -0.40 -8.05 -16.03
N ASP A 80 -0.82 -7.94 -17.29
CA ASP A 80 -0.20 -8.42 -18.54
C ASP A 80 0.13 -9.90 -18.61
N VAL A 81 1.16 -10.40 -17.93
CA VAL A 81 1.68 -11.75 -18.20
C VAL A 81 0.92 -12.86 -17.47
N PHE A 82 0.08 -12.49 -16.49
CA PHE A 82 -0.70 -13.44 -15.72
C PHE A 82 -1.93 -13.93 -16.51
N PRO A 83 -2.06 -15.25 -16.79
CA PRO A 83 -3.13 -15.77 -17.63
C PRO A 83 -4.54 -15.43 -17.14
N TYR A 84 -4.76 -15.42 -15.82
CA TYR A 84 -6.05 -15.05 -15.24
C TYR A 84 -6.45 -13.61 -15.58
N TYR A 85 -5.48 -12.70 -15.61
CA TYR A 85 -5.73 -11.32 -16.02
C TYR A 85 -5.95 -11.22 -17.53
N GLN A 86 -5.10 -11.88 -18.34
CA GLN A 86 -5.21 -11.88 -19.80
C GLN A 86 -6.57 -12.37 -20.28
N ALA A 87 -7.14 -13.38 -19.63
CA ALA A 87 -8.43 -13.96 -20.00
C ALA A 87 -9.63 -12.99 -19.88
N ARG A 88 -9.46 -11.84 -19.21
CA ARG A 88 -10.53 -10.83 -19.10
C ARG A 88 -10.77 -10.08 -20.43
N PRO A 89 -9.77 -9.37 -20.99
CA PRO A 89 -9.94 -8.70 -22.28
C PRO A 89 -9.74 -9.63 -23.48
N SER A 90 -9.02 -10.75 -23.33
CA SER A 90 -8.70 -11.65 -24.43
C SER A 90 -9.43 -12.98 -24.29
N ARG A 91 -9.80 -13.63 -25.40
CA ARG A 91 -10.37 -14.99 -25.42
C ARG A 91 -9.35 -16.09 -25.08
N LYS A 92 -8.28 -15.75 -24.37
CA LYS A 92 -7.25 -16.69 -23.93
C LYS A 92 -7.74 -17.46 -22.71
N HIS A 93 -7.26 -18.70 -22.57
CA HIS A 93 -7.54 -19.49 -21.37
C HIS A 93 -6.85 -18.88 -20.15
N ALA A 94 -7.60 -18.78 -19.05
CA ALA A 94 -7.11 -18.28 -17.76
C ALA A 94 -6.13 -19.23 -17.06
N GLN A 95 -5.70 -20.33 -17.68
CA GLN A 95 -4.97 -21.40 -17.02
C GLN A 95 -3.48 -21.08 -16.88
N CYS A 96 -2.89 -21.43 -15.74
CA CYS A 96 -1.45 -21.33 -15.52
C CYS A 96 -0.67 -22.27 -16.46
N PRO A 97 0.58 -21.95 -16.88
CA PRO A 97 1.42 -22.87 -17.65
C PRO A 97 1.68 -24.24 -17.01
N CYS A 98 1.41 -24.40 -15.71
CA CYS A 98 1.45 -25.69 -15.01
C CYS A 98 0.22 -26.58 -15.27
N ARG A 99 -0.85 -26.02 -15.87
CA ARG A 99 -2.13 -26.67 -16.21
C ARG A 99 -2.95 -27.20 -15.03
N ARG A 100 -2.62 -26.85 -13.78
CA ARG A 100 -3.33 -27.34 -12.58
C ARG A 100 -4.39 -26.38 -12.06
N PHE A 101 -4.12 -25.08 -12.12
CA PHE A 101 -4.97 -24.02 -11.60
C PHE A 101 -5.03 -22.85 -12.57
N ASP A 102 -5.82 -21.83 -12.21
CA ASP A 102 -5.78 -20.57 -12.92
C ASP A 102 -4.41 -19.90 -12.81
N GLY A 103 -4.09 -19.07 -13.80
CA GLY A 103 -2.88 -18.26 -13.84
C GLY A 103 -3.04 -16.99 -13.02
N SER A 104 -3.66 -17.11 -11.84
CA SER A 104 -3.74 -16.01 -10.88
C SER A 104 -2.34 -15.72 -10.33
N ILE A 105 -2.08 -14.46 -9.98
CA ILE A 105 -0.78 -14.04 -9.45
C ILE A 105 -0.41 -14.79 -8.17
N PHE A 106 -1.39 -15.12 -7.32
CA PHE A 106 -1.16 -15.86 -6.08
C PHE A 106 -0.65 -17.28 -6.39
N HIS A 107 -1.35 -18.00 -7.28
CA HIS A 107 -0.94 -19.32 -7.71
C HIS A 107 0.45 -19.28 -8.34
N VAL A 108 0.66 -18.38 -9.29
CA VAL A 108 1.91 -18.26 -10.05
C VAL A 108 3.10 -17.96 -9.14
N LEU A 109 2.98 -16.98 -8.25
CA LEU A 109 4.09 -16.59 -7.36
C LEU A 109 4.36 -17.62 -6.28
N PHE A 110 3.33 -18.17 -5.63
CA PHE A 110 3.52 -18.93 -4.37
C PHE A 110 3.32 -20.44 -4.49
N GLU A 111 2.48 -20.91 -5.42
CA GLU A 111 2.02 -22.31 -5.44
C GLU A 111 2.47 -23.10 -6.67
N CYS A 112 2.74 -22.41 -7.78
CA CYS A 112 2.97 -23.02 -9.07
C CYS A 112 4.22 -23.90 -9.05
N GLN A 113 4.03 -25.21 -9.11
CA GLN A 113 5.11 -26.19 -9.01
C GLN A 113 6.13 -26.07 -10.16
N LYS A 114 5.69 -25.65 -11.35
CA LYS A 114 6.57 -25.40 -12.50
C LYS A 114 7.62 -24.32 -12.20
N LEU A 115 7.25 -23.34 -11.36
CA LEU A 115 8.09 -22.22 -10.95
C LEU A 115 8.72 -22.42 -9.57
N ALA A 116 8.58 -23.61 -8.96
CA ALA A 116 9.07 -23.86 -7.60
C ALA A 116 10.60 -23.74 -7.49
N HIS A 117 11.34 -24.05 -8.55
CA HIS A 117 12.79 -23.92 -8.58
C HIS A 117 13.26 -22.47 -8.37
N LEU A 118 12.53 -21.48 -8.89
CA LEU A 118 12.82 -20.05 -8.68
C LEU A 118 12.60 -19.60 -7.24
N ARG A 119 11.81 -20.35 -6.46
CA ARG A 119 11.58 -20.08 -5.04
C ARG A 119 12.61 -20.72 -4.12
N GLN A 120 13.47 -21.61 -4.62
CA GLN A 120 14.49 -22.27 -3.79
C GLN A 120 15.52 -21.27 -3.25
N SER A 121 15.75 -20.17 -3.98
CA SER A 121 16.61 -19.08 -3.54
C SER A 121 15.97 -18.21 -2.45
N TRP A 122 14.65 -18.34 -2.20
CA TRP A 122 13.95 -17.46 -1.27
C TRP A 122 14.27 -17.80 0.18
N ALA A 123 14.42 -16.76 1.01
CA ALA A 123 14.71 -16.93 2.44
C ALA A 123 13.70 -17.86 3.13
N LEU A 124 14.17 -18.86 3.90
CA LEU A 124 13.34 -19.93 4.49
C LEU A 124 12.11 -19.47 5.29
N ASN A 125 12.10 -18.23 5.79
CA ASN A 125 10.99 -17.67 6.56
C ASN A 125 10.03 -16.79 5.75
N TRP A 126 10.12 -16.78 4.42
CA TRP A 126 9.31 -15.91 3.57
C TRP A 126 7.81 -16.12 3.76
N GLN A 127 7.41 -17.37 3.99
CA GLN A 127 6.01 -17.78 4.22
C GLN A 127 5.42 -17.18 5.50
N ARG A 128 6.26 -16.76 6.45
CA ARG A 128 5.86 -16.16 7.73
C ARG A 128 5.83 -14.63 7.68
N LYS A 129 6.28 -14.02 6.57
CA LYS A 129 6.30 -12.57 6.41
C LYS A 129 5.04 -12.12 5.66
N GLU A 130 4.50 -10.96 6.04
CA GLU A 130 3.47 -10.35 5.22
C GLU A 130 4.05 -9.98 3.85
N LEU A 131 3.24 -10.11 2.80
CA LEU A 131 3.69 -9.91 1.44
C LEU A 131 4.28 -8.51 1.19
N LYS A 132 3.75 -7.49 1.87
CA LYS A 132 4.29 -6.13 1.86
C LYS A 132 5.71 -6.03 2.41
N ASP A 133 6.08 -6.91 3.35
CA ASP A 133 7.40 -6.92 3.97
C ASP A 133 8.39 -7.74 3.15
N LEU A 134 7.91 -8.70 2.35
CA LEU A 134 8.71 -9.32 1.30
C LEU A 134 9.13 -8.25 0.29
N LEU A 135 8.20 -7.44 -0.23
CA LEU A 135 8.48 -6.41 -1.24
C LEU A 135 9.48 -5.32 -0.83
N LYS A 136 9.69 -5.09 0.47
CA LYS A 136 10.69 -4.14 0.97
C LYS A 136 12.11 -4.70 0.98
N ILE A 137 12.24 -6.01 0.85
CA ILE A 137 13.54 -6.66 0.79
C ILE A 137 13.95 -6.65 -0.68
N GLU A 138 15.03 -5.95 -1.00
CA GLU A 138 15.57 -5.84 -2.37
C GLU A 138 15.70 -7.22 -3.06
N PHE A 139 16.09 -8.23 -2.30
CA PHE A 139 16.13 -9.62 -2.72
C PHE A 139 14.79 -10.14 -3.29
N PHE A 140 13.66 -9.82 -2.65
CA PHE A 140 12.33 -10.28 -3.07
C PHE A 140 11.80 -9.53 -4.29
N GLY A 141 12.21 -8.28 -4.50
CA GLY A 141 11.96 -7.57 -5.76
C GLY A 141 12.54 -8.34 -6.94
N HIS A 142 13.82 -8.72 -6.86
CA HIS A 142 14.49 -9.53 -7.88
C HIS A 142 13.84 -10.91 -8.06
N ALA A 143 13.55 -11.59 -6.95
CA ALA A 143 12.93 -12.92 -6.97
C ALA A 143 11.55 -12.95 -7.66
N PHE A 144 10.71 -11.93 -7.44
CA PHE A 144 9.44 -11.84 -8.16
C PHE A 144 9.65 -11.48 -9.63
N SER A 145 10.60 -10.59 -9.93
CA SER A 145 10.94 -10.23 -11.30
C SER A 145 11.39 -11.43 -12.13
N ASP A 146 12.14 -12.37 -11.55
CA ASP A 146 12.57 -13.59 -12.25
C ASP A 146 11.40 -14.50 -12.61
N ILE A 147 10.41 -14.63 -11.73
CA ILE A 147 9.17 -15.35 -12.05
C ILE A 147 8.44 -14.67 -13.22
N VAL A 148 8.33 -13.34 -13.20
CA VAL A 148 7.64 -12.61 -14.27
C VAL A 148 8.39 -12.76 -15.60
N LYS A 149 9.73 -12.66 -15.62
CA LYS A 149 10.55 -12.90 -16.82
C LYS A 149 10.30 -14.29 -17.41
N GLU A 150 10.28 -15.33 -16.58
CA GLU A 150 10.00 -16.70 -17.01
C GLU A 150 8.60 -16.84 -17.63
N LEU A 151 7.60 -16.15 -17.06
CA LEU A 151 6.26 -16.11 -17.67
C LEU A 151 6.24 -15.40 -19.01
N PHE A 152 7.04 -14.34 -19.19
CA PHE A 152 7.14 -13.64 -20.48
C PHE A 152 7.70 -14.55 -21.57
N ILE A 153 8.75 -15.31 -21.25
CA ILE A 153 9.35 -16.30 -22.17
C ILE A 153 8.30 -17.34 -22.58
N VAL A 154 7.50 -17.82 -21.62
CA VAL A 154 6.44 -18.81 -21.89
C VAL A 154 5.26 -18.22 -22.68
N ALA A 155 4.89 -16.98 -22.42
CA ALA A 155 3.71 -16.33 -23.03
C ALA A 155 3.99 -15.77 -24.43
N PHE A 156 5.24 -15.44 -24.74
CA PHE A 156 5.68 -14.82 -25.99
C PHE A 156 6.93 -15.51 -26.55
N PRO A 157 6.81 -16.78 -27.01
CA PRO A 157 7.90 -17.46 -27.68
C PRO A 157 8.24 -16.75 -29.01
N LEU A 158 9.53 -16.56 -29.28
CA LEU A 158 10.04 -16.06 -30.56
C LEU A 158 9.89 -17.11 -31.68
#